data_AF-A0A1R3XH83-F1
#
_entry.id   AF-A0A1R3XH83-F1
#
_cell.length_a   1.000
_cell.length_b   1.000
_cell.length_c   1.000
_cell.angle_alpha   90.00
_cell.angle_beta   90.00
_cell.angle_gamma   90.00
#
_symmetry.space_group_name_H-M   'P 1'
#
loop_
_entity.id
_entity.type
_entity.pdbx_description
1 polymer ?
#
loop_
_entity_poly.entity_id
_entity_poly.type
_entity_poly.pdbx_seq_one_letter_code
_entity_poly.pdbx_strand_id
1 'polypeptide(L)'
;MSDAVTLFGTDQPPVEGQHYAVGPWSFTLEDGALRHIALQGHEAIRNIAFLVRDRDWGTLVPALDNLQVSQTDTTLGISYDAVFNSNDSKLSVRVSIDVSPESLVMSATGHALGSFETNRAGFTVLHPIADVAGQPVRVKHSDGSSEDSAFPDLIHPWRPFMDIAALTNQVGSAELCCAFHGDTFEMEDQRQWGDASFKTYNRPLDLPWPYIIVDGTRLSQSVELTWAPYAISPALPVKTGEIGAIFPEMALVISAQDALRLADKPSDVTFVNPQRLLCHFDAELGDTTAQFEAFAAAQHACPDQVFDLELICLFNADPATELNMLAAQMRDAGFAPDSILVCPSVDRQSTPPGSEWPDCPPLAAIHNAASRAFPDVTRGGGMVSLFPELNRKRPPLETLDFVSHGLCPIVHAADDISVMETLAAIPHITRSARAIFGDMEYRIGPATIAMRQNPYGTRTIPNPDNERICMAHDDPRHRGTFGAAYVIGLACALAPAGLSVWTPAALYGPRGVIADDGQWPISTALKGLAECAGLKVHSAQVAHGRAEARIGNLDLKANLTAKAQQTLAPYAWSITAANAPETT
;
A
#
# COMPACT_ATOMS: atom_id res chain seq x y z
N MET A 1 22.04 -8.21 19.82
CA MET A 1 21.21 -7.58 18.76
C MET A 1 21.10 -8.63 17.67
N SER A 2 19.89 -8.93 17.19
CA SER A 2 19.72 -9.83 16.04
C SER A 2 20.39 -9.23 14.81
N ASP A 3 20.97 -10.05 13.94
CA ASP A 3 21.58 -9.58 12.69
C ASP A 3 20.51 -9.05 11.71
N ALA A 4 20.95 -8.26 10.72
CA ALA A 4 20.05 -7.60 9.76
C ALA A 4 19.24 -8.62 8.94
N VAL A 5 19.84 -9.75 8.57
CA VAL A 5 19.16 -10.82 7.82
C VAL A 5 18.04 -11.44 8.64
N THR A 6 18.22 -11.65 9.94
CA THR A 6 17.15 -12.15 10.81
C THR A 6 15.99 -11.15 10.89
N LEU A 7 16.29 -9.85 10.98
CA LEU A 7 15.26 -8.82 11.11
C LEU A 7 14.52 -8.57 9.79
N PHE A 8 15.24 -8.44 8.68
CA PHE A 8 14.74 -7.93 7.41
C PHE A 8 14.82 -8.93 6.25
N GLY A 9 15.40 -10.12 6.47
CA GLY A 9 15.69 -11.09 5.41
C GLY A 9 16.77 -10.66 4.42
N THR A 10 17.45 -9.54 4.67
CA THR A 10 18.50 -8.96 3.82
C THR A 10 19.63 -8.37 4.66
N ASP A 11 20.83 -8.36 4.11
CA ASP A 11 22.01 -7.67 4.65
C ASP A 11 22.16 -6.23 4.11
N GLN A 12 21.29 -5.80 3.18
CA GLN A 12 21.22 -4.41 2.76
C GLN A 12 20.97 -3.54 4.00
N PRO A 13 21.86 -2.58 4.30
CA PRO A 13 21.72 -1.75 5.48
C PRO A 13 20.42 -0.92 5.41
N PRO A 14 19.71 -0.72 6.54
CA PRO A 14 18.61 0.23 6.57
C PRO A 14 19.14 1.65 6.33
N VAL A 15 18.30 2.51 5.77
CA VAL A 15 18.63 3.93 5.62
C VAL A 15 18.68 4.58 7.01
N GLU A 16 19.76 5.30 7.30
CA GLU A 16 19.91 6.03 8.56
C GLU A 16 19.49 7.49 8.40
N GLY A 17 18.52 7.92 9.19
CA GLY A 17 18.08 9.31 9.25
C GLY A 17 18.73 10.09 10.40
N GLN A 18 19.03 11.37 10.15
CA GLN A 18 19.52 12.30 11.18
C GLN A 18 18.38 13.19 11.70
N HIS A 19 18.13 13.16 13.00
CA HIS A 19 17.09 13.97 13.63
C HIS A 19 17.56 15.40 13.94
N TYR A 20 16.70 16.37 13.69
CA TYR A 20 16.90 17.78 14.00
C TYR A 20 15.69 18.34 14.76
N ALA A 21 15.95 19.24 15.70
CA ALA A 21 14.94 20.02 16.41
C ALA A 21 15.44 21.45 16.60
N VAL A 22 14.62 22.43 16.19
CA VAL A 22 14.93 23.86 16.26
C VAL A 22 13.64 24.67 16.36
N GLY A 23 13.53 25.51 17.40
CA GLY A 23 12.30 26.26 17.66
C GLY A 23 11.09 25.32 17.80
N PRO A 24 9.97 25.57 17.09
CA PRO A 24 8.79 24.72 17.14
C PRO A 24 8.88 23.51 16.20
N TRP A 25 9.94 23.39 15.40
CA TRP A 25 10.08 22.37 14.37
C TRP A 25 10.94 21.19 14.83
N SER A 26 10.57 20.00 14.41
CA SER A 26 11.46 18.83 14.45
C SER A 26 11.22 17.93 13.23
N PHE A 27 12.25 17.28 12.73
CA PHE A 27 12.17 16.40 11.55
C PHE A 27 13.36 15.45 11.49
N THR A 28 13.32 14.49 10.58
CA THR A 28 14.45 13.63 10.25
C THR A 28 14.90 13.90 8.82
N LEU A 29 16.19 14.15 8.61
CA LEU A 29 16.79 14.19 7.28
C LEU A 29 17.27 12.79 6.90
N GLU A 30 16.76 12.24 5.80
CA GLU A 30 17.04 10.89 5.32
C GLU A 30 17.12 10.91 3.79
N ASP A 31 18.24 10.49 3.21
CA ASP A 31 18.47 10.47 1.74
C ASP A 31 18.06 11.76 1.00
N GLY A 32 18.31 12.92 1.62
CA GLY A 32 17.96 14.22 1.06
C GLY A 32 16.46 14.52 1.07
N ALA A 33 15.67 13.79 1.87
CA ALA A 33 14.28 14.09 2.16
C ALA A 33 14.11 14.48 3.64
N LEU A 34 13.15 15.36 3.91
CA LEU A 34 12.69 15.64 5.27
C LEU A 34 11.53 14.70 5.59
N ARG A 35 11.59 13.96 6.70
CA ARG A 35 10.55 13.03 7.18
C ARG A 35 9.99 13.44 8.52
N HIS A 36 8.71 13.13 8.75
CA HIS A 36 7.98 13.35 10.00
C HIS A 36 8.18 14.75 10.56
N ILE A 37 7.98 15.76 9.69
CA ILE A 37 8.12 17.16 10.07
C ILE A 37 6.99 17.48 11.04
N ALA A 38 7.36 17.71 12.30
CA ALA A 38 6.43 18.05 13.35
C ALA A 38 6.53 19.54 13.71
N LEU A 39 5.37 20.15 13.92
CA LEU A 39 5.20 21.49 14.45
C LEU A 39 4.61 21.38 15.87
N GLN A 40 5.33 21.88 16.87
CA GLN A 40 4.91 21.80 18.28
C GLN A 40 4.59 20.37 18.75
N GLY A 41 5.30 19.38 18.20
CA GLY A 41 5.12 17.96 18.52
C GLY A 41 3.98 17.25 17.78
N HIS A 42 3.21 17.96 16.94
CA HIS A 42 2.20 17.38 16.05
C HIS A 42 2.78 17.20 14.66
N GLU A 43 2.61 16.02 14.04
CA GLU A 43 3.07 15.79 12.68
C GLU A 43 2.32 16.70 11.70
N ALA A 44 3.06 17.62 11.08
CA ALA A 44 2.55 18.61 10.15
C ALA A 44 2.63 18.11 8.70
N ILE A 45 3.79 17.55 8.34
CA ILE A 45 4.09 17.03 7.00
C ILE A 45 4.84 15.71 7.16
N ARG A 46 4.38 14.65 6.48
CA ARG A 46 4.98 13.30 6.53
C ARG A 46 6.34 13.28 5.82
N ASN A 47 6.44 13.90 4.65
CA ASN A 47 7.67 13.94 3.87
C ASN A 47 7.74 15.15 2.93
N ILE A 48 8.93 15.74 2.75
CA ILE A 48 9.25 16.64 1.64
C ILE A 48 10.52 16.12 0.95
N ALA A 49 10.42 15.86 -0.36
CA ALA A 49 11.55 15.36 -1.14
C ALA A 49 11.58 15.98 -2.54
N PHE A 50 12.79 16.21 -3.08
CA PHE A 50 12.97 16.52 -4.49
C PHE A 50 13.17 15.21 -5.26
N LEU A 51 12.20 14.82 -6.08
CA LEU A 51 12.18 13.53 -6.76
C LEU A 51 12.36 13.69 -8.27
N VAL A 52 13.05 12.74 -8.88
CA VAL A 52 13.19 12.61 -10.33
C VAL A 52 12.70 11.25 -10.79
N ARG A 53 11.79 11.23 -11.77
CA ARG A 53 11.21 10.02 -12.36
C ARG A 53 11.66 9.87 -13.81
N ASP A 54 12.15 8.68 -14.16
CA ASP A 54 12.47 8.36 -15.56
C ASP A 54 11.19 8.15 -16.41
N ARG A 55 11.37 7.79 -17.68
CA ARG A 55 10.28 7.54 -18.63
C ARG A 55 9.33 6.41 -18.21
N ASP A 56 9.79 5.48 -17.39
CA ASP A 56 9.06 4.31 -16.93
C ASP A 56 8.55 4.50 -15.48
N TRP A 57 8.56 5.74 -14.98
CA TRP A 57 8.19 6.13 -13.62
C TRP A 57 9.10 5.56 -12.51
N GLY A 58 10.27 5.04 -12.86
CA GLY A 58 11.32 4.67 -11.90
C GLY A 58 11.85 5.90 -11.17
N THR A 59 12.06 5.80 -9.84
CA THR A 59 12.72 6.88 -9.08
C THR A 59 14.22 6.81 -9.33
N LEU A 60 14.81 7.87 -9.86
CA LEU A 60 16.27 7.99 -9.94
C LEU A 60 16.82 8.33 -8.55
N VAL A 61 17.69 7.46 -8.02
CA VAL A 61 18.39 7.70 -6.75
C VAL A 61 19.50 8.72 -6.99
N PRO A 62 19.49 9.89 -6.31
CA PRO A 62 20.54 10.88 -6.48
C PRO A 62 21.84 10.45 -5.80
N ALA A 63 22.97 10.80 -6.40
CA ALA A 63 24.23 10.89 -5.66
C ALA A 63 24.23 12.21 -4.87
N LEU A 64 24.27 12.11 -3.54
CA LEU A 64 24.32 13.25 -2.64
C LEU A 64 25.76 13.58 -2.26
N ASP A 65 26.12 14.87 -2.28
CA ASP A 65 27.45 15.36 -1.89
C ASP A 65 27.35 16.76 -1.26
N ASN A 66 28.46 17.25 -0.72
CA ASN A 66 28.60 18.61 -0.18
C ASN A 66 27.57 18.97 0.91
N LEU A 67 27.20 18.01 1.77
CA LEU A 67 26.31 18.26 2.91
C LEU A 67 26.96 19.26 3.88
N GLN A 68 26.31 20.40 4.06
CA GLN A 68 26.68 21.45 5.00
C GLN A 68 25.54 21.71 5.95
N VAL A 69 25.85 21.79 7.24
CA VAL A 69 24.89 22.07 8.31
C VAL A 69 25.42 23.22 9.15
N SER A 70 24.59 24.24 9.34
CA SER A 70 24.85 25.36 10.24
C SER A 70 23.64 25.57 11.14
N GLN A 71 23.83 25.44 12.45
CA GLN A 71 22.75 25.55 13.43
C GLN A 71 23.09 26.60 14.49
N THR A 72 22.09 27.43 14.83
CA THR A 72 22.08 28.29 16.00
C THR A 72 20.98 27.83 16.97
N ASP A 73 20.77 28.56 18.06
CA ASP A 73 19.69 28.24 19.02
C ASP A 73 18.29 28.38 18.40
N THR A 74 18.13 29.21 17.36
CA THR A 74 16.82 29.55 16.77
C THR A 74 16.71 29.24 15.28
N THR A 75 17.82 28.96 14.60
CA THR A 75 17.84 28.73 13.15
C THR A 75 18.67 27.50 12.78
N LEU A 76 18.32 26.89 11.65
CA LEU A 76 19.04 25.77 11.06
C LEU A 76 19.11 25.97 9.55
N GLY A 77 20.31 25.90 9.00
CA GLY A 77 20.57 25.87 7.56
C GLY A 77 21.21 24.55 7.19
N ILE A 78 20.63 23.84 6.22
CA ILE A 78 21.20 22.63 5.63
C ILE A 78 21.31 22.85 4.13
N SER A 79 22.41 22.44 3.49
CA SER A 79 22.46 22.39 2.03
C SER A 79 23.28 21.21 1.55
N TYR A 80 22.95 20.69 0.36
CA TYR A 80 23.66 19.60 -0.30
C TYR A 80 23.43 19.67 -1.81
N ASP A 81 24.32 19.00 -2.55
CA ASP A 81 24.17 18.80 -3.98
C ASP A 81 23.61 17.40 -4.24
N ALA A 82 22.63 17.29 -5.13
CA ALA A 82 22.02 16.06 -5.60
C ALA A 82 22.21 15.93 -7.10
N VAL A 83 22.76 14.79 -7.53
CA VAL A 83 23.02 14.50 -8.94
C VAL A 83 22.20 13.30 -9.38
N PHE A 84 21.31 13.53 -10.34
CA PHE A 84 20.51 12.48 -10.98
C PHE A 84 21.10 12.17 -12.35
N ASN A 85 21.37 10.90 -12.62
CA ASN A 85 21.91 10.43 -13.90
C ASN A 85 20.81 9.70 -14.69
N SER A 86 20.69 9.99 -15.99
CA SER A 86 19.78 9.32 -16.91
C SER A 86 20.46 9.15 -18.26
N ASN A 87 20.94 7.94 -18.55
CA ASN A 87 21.77 7.64 -19.72
C ASN A 87 22.94 8.64 -19.86
N ASP A 88 23.02 9.36 -20.99
CA ASP A 88 24.06 10.36 -21.28
C ASP A 88 23.74 11.77 -20.73
N SER A 89 22.65 11.93 -19.99
CA SER A 89 22.20 13.21 -19.44
C SER A 89 22.26 13.22 -17.91
N LYS A 90 22.44 14.42 -17.35
CA LYS A 90 22.53 14.62 -15.90
C LYS A 90 21.68 15.81 -15.47
N LEU A 91 21.00 15.69 -14.34
CA LEU A 91 20.37 16.81 -13.65
C LEU A 91 21.12 17.06 -12.33
N SER A 92 21.75 18.23 -12.21
CA SER A 92 22.44 18.65 -10.98
C SER A 92 21.56 19.64 -10.25
N VAL A 93 21.26 19.36 -8.97
CA VAL A 93 20.37 20.16 -8.15
C VAL A 93 21.06 20.49 -6.84
N ARG A 94 21.14 21.77 -6.48
CA ARG A 94 21.50 22.20 -5.13
C ARG A 94 20.22 22.39 -4.32
N VAL A 95 20.14 21.71 -3.19
CA VAL A 95 19.03 21.83 -2.24
C VAL A 95 19.48 22.63 -1.03
N SER A 96 18.64 23.54 -0.54
CA SER A 96 18.79 24.23 0.73
C SER A 96 17.55 24.05 1.60
N ILE A 97 17.74 23.91 2.90
CA ILE A 97 16.71 23.85 3.92
C ILE A 97 17.02 24.94 4.94
N ASP A 98 16.16 25.93 5.02
CA ASP A 98 16.30 27.07 5.92
C ASP A 98 15.14 27.03 6.94
N VAL A 99 15.49 26.92 8.22
CA VAL A 99 14.54 26.79 9.32
C VAL A 99 14.71 27.94 10.29
N SER A 100 13.60 28.55 10.66
CA SER A 100 13.45 29.62 11.64
C SER A 100 12.29 29.31 12.60
N PRO A 101 12.07 30.10 13.66
CA PRO A 101 10.91 29.90 14.52
C PRO A 101 9.57 30.03 13.76
N GLU A 102 9.52 30.86 12.72
CA GLU A 102 8.30 31.17 11.98
C GLU A 102 8.11 30.28 10.73
N SER A 103 9.19 29.72 10.17
CA SER A 103 9.13 29.01 8.89
C SER A 103 10.14 27.88 8.72
N LEU A 104 9.81 26.95 7.83
CA LEU A 104 10.72 25.96 7.26
C LEU A 104 10.61 26.04 5.74
N VAL A 105 11.70 26.32 5.04
CA VAL A 105 11.74 26.45 3.59
C VAL A 105 12.71 25.43 3.02
N MET A 106 12.25 24.58 2.10
CA MET A 106 13.09 23.69 1.31
C MET A 106 13.11 24.18 -0.14
N SER A 107 14.27 24.57 -0.64
CA SER A 107 14.46 25.13 -1.98
C SER A 107 15.40 24.26 -2.81
N ALA A 108 15.15 24.17 -4.11
CA ALA A 108 15.96 23.42 -5.05
C ALA A 108 16.27 24.29 -6.28
N THR A 109 17.55 24.42 -6.62
CA THR A 109 18.00 25.08 -7.85
C THR A 109 18.88 24.14 -8.64
N GLY A 110 18.56 23.91 -9.91
CA GLY A 110 19.25 22.91 -10.70
C GLY A 110 19.41 23.28 -12.16
N HIS A 111 20.24 22.51 -12.85
CA HIS A 111 20.43 22.60 -14.30
C HIS A 111 20.65 21.22 -14.90
N ALA A 112 20.08 21.01 -16.09
CA ALA A 112 20.37 19.84 -16.89
C ALA A 112 21.68 20.03 -17.67
N LEU A 113 22.43 18.94 -17.80
CA LEU A 113 23.52 18.74 -18.73
C LEU A 113 23.07 17.69 -19.74
N GLY A 114 22.97 18.08 -21.00
CA GLY A 114 22.36 17.27 -22.05
C GLY A 114 20.82 17.35 -22.07
N SER A 115 20.19 16.53 -22.91
CA SER A 115 18.73 16.43 -23.01
C SER A 115 18.21 15.44 -21.97
N PHE A 116 17.79 15.94 -20.81
CA PHE A 116 17.34 15.10 -19.71
C PHE A 116 15.86 14.75 -19.86
N GLU A 117 15.56 13.52 -20.30
CA GLU A 117 14.20 12.99 -20.42
C GLU A 117 13.67 12.55 -19.05
N THR A 118 12.46 12.98 -18.68
CA THR A 118 11.85 12.69 -17.38
C THR A 118 10.33 12.76 -17.43
N ASN A 119 9.65 11.98 -16.57
CA ASN A 119 8.21 12.14 -16.30
C ASN A 119 7.95 13.18 -15.20
N ARG A 120 8.94 13.43 -14.32
CA ARG A 120 8.84 14.36 -13.20
C ARG A 120 10.22 14.72 -12.68
N ALA A 121 10.48 16.00 -12.51
CA ALA A 121 11.60 16.49 -11.71
C ALA A 121 11.11 17.66 -10.85
N GLY A 122 11.07 17.47 -9.53
CA GLY A 122 10.63 18.52 -8.62
C GLY A 122 10.17 18.04 -7.25
N PHE A 123 9.65 18.97 -6.46
CA PHE A 123 9.20 18.67 -5.10
C PHE A 123 7.94 17.81 -5.07
N THR A 124 7.96 16.87 -4.12
CA THR A 124 6.80 16.11 -3.67
C THR A 124 6.65 16.33 -2.17
N VAL A 125 5.42 16.56 -1.72
CA VAL A 125 5.06 16.76 -0.32
C VAL A 125 4.01 15.73 0.08
N LEU A 126 4.28 14.95 1.12
CA LEU A 126 3.35 13.99 1.70
C LEU A 126 2.72 14.59 2.95
N HIS A 127 1.39 14.73 2.94
CA HIS A 127 0.61 15.15 4.10
C HIS A 127 0.19 13.90 4.89
N PRO A 128 0.30 13.88 6.22
CA PRO A 128 -0.11 12.72 7.02
C PRO A 128 -1.63 12.46 6.88
N ILE A 129 -2.08 11.26 7.27
CA ILE A 129 -3.52 10.95 7.31
C ILE A 129 -4.16 11.44 8.61
N ALA A 130 -3.52 11.12 9.74
CA ALA A 130 -3.98 11.50 11.07
C ALA A 130 -4.11 13.02 11.15
N ASP A 131 -5.23 13.49 11.69
CA ASP A 131 -5.57 14.91 11.83
C ASP A 131 -5.64 15.71 10.50
N VAL A 132 -5.67 15.04 9.33
CA VAL A 132 -5.81 15.68 8.01
C VAL A 132 -7.02 15.14 7.25
N ALA A 133 -7.22 13.82 7.17
CA ALA A 133 -8.35 13.24 6.44
C ALA A 133 -9.70 13.76 6.98
N GLY A 134 -10.55 14.26 6.08
CA GLY A 134 -11.84 14.86 6.43
C GLY A 134 -11.76 16.26 7.05
N GLN A 135 -10.57 16.81 7.29
CA GLN A 135 -10.41 18.12 7.92
C GLN A 135 -10.51 19.27 6.90
N PRO A 136 -10.95 20.46 7.33
CA PRO A 136 -10.98 21.65 6.49
C PRO A 136 -9.60 22.02 5.94
N VAL A 137 -9.57 22.51 4.70
CA VAL A 137 -8.38 23.05 4.05
C VAL A 137 -8.76 24.21 3.15
N ARG A 138 -7.95 25.26 3.17
CA ARG A 138 -8.01 26.33 2.16
C ARG A 138 -6.98 26.06 1.08
N VAL A 139 -7.44 25.97 -0.16
CA VAL A 139 -6.59 25.82 -1.34
C VAL A 139 -6.43 27.19 -1.97
N LYS A 140 -5.19 27.63 -2.15
CA LYS A 140 -4.87 28.84 -2.93
C LYS A 140 -4.40 28.42 -4.32
N HIS A 141 -4.94 29.06 -5.35
CA HIS A 141 -4.64 28.78 -6.75
C HIS A 141 -3.57 29.71 -7.32
N SER A 142 -3.02 29.33 -8.48
CA SER A 142 -1.94 30.08 -9.13
C SER A 142 -2.39 31.46 -9.66
N ASP A 143 -3.69 31.63 -9.93
CA ASP A 143 -4.30 32.91 -10.33
C ASP A 143 -4.56 33.86 -9.14
N GLY A 144 -4.25 33.41 -7.92
CA GLY A 144 -4.44 34.15 -6.67
C GLY A 144 -5.81 33.98 -6.03
N SER A 145 -6.73 33.24 -6.65
CA SER A 145 -8.00 32.86 -6.04
C SER A 145 -7.78 31.83 -4.91
N SER A 146 -8.81 31.63 -4.09
CA SER A 146 -8.78 30.63 -3.02
C SER A 146 -10.16 30.01 -2.83
N GLU A 147 -10.17 28.73 -2.47
CA GLU A 147 -11.36 27.98 -2.11
C GLU A 147 -11.21 27.36 -0.72
N ASP A 148 -12.29 27.40 0.07
CA ASP A 148 -12.39 26.64 1.32
C ASP A 148 -13.02 25.28 0.98
N SER A 149 -12.34 24.20 1.34
CA SER A 149 -12.71 22.81 1.06
C SER A 149 -12.39 21.91 2.26
N ALA A 150 -12.38 20.59 2.05
CA ALA A 150 -11.90 19.62 3.03
C ALA A 150 -11.08 18.54 2.33
N PHE A 151 -10.05 18.04 3.01
CA PHE A 151 -9.37 16.82 2.56
C PHE A 151 -10.38 15.67 2.50
N PRO A 152 -10.31 14.78 1.50
CA PRO A 152 -11.23 13.65 1.41
C PRO A 152 -11.22 12.79 2.68
N ASP A 153 -12.38 12.61 3.31
CA ASP A 153 -12.52 11.65 4.42
C ASP A 153 -12.44 10.21 3.89
N LEU A 154 -13.31 9.89 2.93
CA LEU A 154 -13.23 8.68 2.10
C LEU A 154 -12.22 8.88 0.98
N ILE A 155 -11.60 7.78 0.54
CA ILE A 155 -10.53 7.82 -0.46
C ILE A 155 -11.08 8.29 -1.81
N HIS A 156 -10.51 9.38 -2.31
CA HIS A 156 -10.90 9.96 -3.58
C HIS A 156 -10.21 9.22 -4.74
N PRO A 157 -10.94 8.77 -5.79
CA PRO A 157 -10.37 7.93 -6.84
C PRO A 157 -9.41 8.64 -7.81
N TRP A 158 -9.50 9.98 -7.85
CA TRP A 158 -8.79 10.87 -8.79
C TRP A 158 -8.04 11.98 -8.03
N ARG A 159 -7.78 13.13 -8.67
CA ARG A 159 -7.11 14.28 -8.06
C ARG A 159 -8.06 15.06 -7.14
N PRO A 160 -7.82 15.14 -5.82
CA PRO A 160 -8.68 15.92 -4.91
C PRO A 160 -8.61 17.43 -5.16
N PHE A 161 -7.40 17.94 -5.42
CA PHE A 161 -7.13 19.35 -5.68
C PHE A 161 -6.19 19.48 -6.89
N MET A 162 -6.43 20.50 -7.71
CA MET A 162 -5.61 20.85 -8.87
C MET A 162 -5.22 22.33 -8.78
N ASP A 163 -4.18 22.73 -9.51
CA ASP A 163 -3.63 24.09 -9.48
C ASP A 163 -3.41 24.62 -8.06
N ILE A 164 -2.47 24.00 -7.34
CA ILE A 164 -2.17 24.30 -5.95
C ILE A 164 -0.96 25.23 -5.88
N ALA A 165 -1.18 26.45 -5.37
CA ALA A 165 -0.12 27.38 -4.96
C ALA A 165 0.12 27.34 -3.45
N ALA A 166 -0.90 27.06 -2.64
CA ALA A 166 -0.74 26.76 -1.21
C ALA A 166 -1.90 25.94 -0.66
N LEU A 167 -1.63 25.18 0.40
CA LEU A 167 -2.62 24.52 1.24
C LEU A 167 -2.51 25.08 2.66
N THR A 168 -3.64 25.51 3.23
CA THR A 168 -3.69 25.98 4.62
C THR A 168 -4.66 25.13 5.43
N ASN A 169 -4.17 24.48 6.49
CA ASN A 169 -4.96 23.61 7.35
C ASN A 169 -4.48 23.69 8.80
N GLN A 170 -5.31 23.17 9.70
CA GLN A 170 -4.97 23.11 11.12
C GLN A 170 -4.01 21.95 11.41
N VAL A 171 -3.03 22.19 12.28
CA VAL A 171 -2.12 21.19 12.87
C VAL A 171 -2.03 21.47 14.37
N GLY A 172 -2.69 20.67 15.20
CA GLY A 172 -2.78 20.92 16.64
C GLY A 172 -3.37 22.31 16.95
N SER A 173 -2.61 23.16 17.64
CA SER A 173 -2.93 24.57 17.93
C SER A 173 -2.38 25.58 16.91
N ALA A 174 -1.94 25.13 15.74
CA ALA A 174 -1.40 25.98 14.69
C ALA A 174 -2.26 25.92 13.42
N GLU A 175 -2.32 27.03 12.71
CA GLU A 175 -2.71 27.07 11.29
C GLU A 175 -1.42 27.02 10.48
N LEU A 176 -1.23 25.94 9.72
CA LEU A 176 -0.07 25.73 8.87
C LEU A 176 -0.44 26.11 7.43
N CYS A 177 0.40 26.93 6.79
CA CYS A 177 0.35 27.18 5.37
C CYS A 177 1.57 26.53 4.69
N CYS A 178 1.31 25.59 3.78
CA CYS A 178 2.29 24.96 2.91
C CYS A 178 2.18 25.58 1.51
N ALA A 179 3.11 26.46 1.15
CA ALA A 179 3.17 27.15 -0.13
C ALA A 179 4.17 26.48 -1.08
N PHE A 180 3.84 26.50 -2.38
CA PHE A 180 4.61 25.86 -3.44
C PHE A 180 5.00 26.90 -4.49
N HIS A 181 6.26 26.86 -4.93
CA HIS A 181 6.79 27.80 -5.90
C HIS A 181 7.58 27.10 -7.00
N GLY A 182 7.56 27.69 -8.20
CA GLY A 182 8.39 27.28 -9.33
C GLY A 182 7.77 26.25 -10.27
N ASP A 183 6.52 25.84 -10.05
CA ASP A 183 5.72 25.00 -10.95
C ASP A 183 4.23 25.01 -10.54
N THR A 184 3.39 24.33 -11.31
CA THR A 184 2.02 23.99 -10.91
C THR A 184 2.03 22.66 -10.15
N PHE A 185 1.29 22.59 -9.05
CA PHE A 185 1.17 21.39 -8.22
C PHE A 185 -0.27 20.86 -8.22
N GLU A 186 -0.42 19.56 -8.06
CA GLU A 186 -1.72 18.88 -7.89
C GLU A 186 -1.64 17.87 -6.74
N MET A 187 -2.78 17.34 -6.32
CA MET A 187 -2.86 16.34 -5.27
C MET A 187 -3.31 14.97 -5.79
N GLU A 188 -2.72 13.93 -5.23
CA GLU A 188 -3.20 12.54 -5.24
C GLU A 188 -3.56 12.12 -3.82
N ASP A 189 -4.65 11.36 -3.69
CA ASP A 189 -4.95 10.62 -2.46
C ASP A 189 -4.20 9.29 -2.49
N GLN A 190 -2.99 9.24 -1.90
CA GLN A 190 -2.15 8.05 -2.02
C GLN A 190 -2.64 6.86 -1.20
N ARG A 191 -3.62 7.06 -0.30
CA ARG A 191 -4.33 5.96 0.37
C ARG A 191 -4.95 4.99 -0.63
N GLN A 192 -5.24 5.42 -1.87
CA GLN A 192 -5.59 4.56 -2.99
C GLN A 192 -4.66 3.34 -3.09
N TRP A 193 -3.34 3.55 -2.97
CA TRP A 193 -2.31 2.51 -3.10
C TRP A 193 -1.84 1.94 -1.76
N GLY A 194 -2.48 2.33 -0.66
CA GLY A 194 -2.08 1.92 0.70
C GLY A 194 -1.05 2.84 1.37
N ASP A 195 -0.57 3.90 0.71
CA ASP A 195 0.36 4.81 1.37
C ASP A 195 -0.33 5.61 2.49
N ALA A 196 0.44 5.96 3.50
CA ALA A 196 -0.03 6.66 4.69
C ALA A 196 -0.13 8.20 4.50
N SER A 197 -0.54 8.65 3.32
CA SER A 197 -0.46 10.07 2.95
C SER A 197 -1.44 10.55 1.87
N PHE A 198 -1.63 11.86 1.83
CA PHE A 198 -1.95 12.58 0.58
C PHE A 198 -0.66 13.10 -0.03
N LYS A 199 -0.56 13.14 -1.37
CA LYS A 199 0.64 13.64 -2.06
C LYS A 199 0.33 14.87 -2.86
N THR A 200 1.02 15.96 -2.58
CA THR A 200 1.13 17.10 -3.50
C THR A 200 2.39 16.94 -4.34
N TYR A 201 2.27 17.06 -5.67
CA TYR A 201 3.38 16.85 -6.60
C TYR A 201 3.35 17.85 -7.77
N ASN A 202 4.51 18.14 -8.34
CA ASN A 202 4.63 18.73 -9.67
C ASN A 202 4.89 17.63 -10.72
N ARG A 203 4.75 17.83 -12.01
CA ARG A 203 3.91 18.79 -12.74
C ARG A 203 2.53 18.11 -12.99
N PRO A 204 1.45 18.84 -13.36
CA PRO A 204 0.14 18.23 -13.59
C PRO A 204 0.16 17.01 -14.52
N LEU A 205 -0.65 16.00 -14.19
CA LEU A 205 -0.68 14.73 -14.93
C LEU A 205 -1.28 14.83 -16.34
N ASP A 206 -2.04 15.89 -16.62
CA ASP A 206 -2.65 16.12 -17.93
C ASP A 206 -1.66 16.69 -18.97
N LEU A 207 -0.44 17.02 -18.56
CA LEU A 207 0.57 17.58 -19.46
C LEU A 207 1.43 16.46 -20.07
N PRO A 208 1.98 16.64 -21.28
CA PRO A 208 2.69 15.55 -21.96
C PRO A 208 3.87 14.99 -21.16
N TRP A 209 3.98 13.66 -21.12
CA TRP A 209 5.09 12.91 -20.52
C TRP A 209 5.51 11.73 -21.43
N PRO A 210 6.80 11.35 -21.45
CA PRO A 210 7.92 12.08 -20.83
C PRO A 210 8.15 13.44 -21.50
N TYR A 211 8.81 14.36 -20.78
CA TYR A 211 9.25 15.65 -21.31
C TYR A 211 10.78 15.79 -21.19
N ILE A 212 11.34 16.76 -21.91
CA ILE A 212 12.78 17.01 -21.96
C ILE A 212 13.10 18.30 -21.20
N ILE A 213 13.96 18.23 -20.20
CA ILE A 213 14.65 19.40 -19.64
C ILE A 213 15.83 19.68 -20.55
N VAL A 214 15.75 20.78 -21.31
CA VAL A 214 16.77 21.16 -22.29
C VAL A 214 18.07 21.55 -21.58
N ASP A 215 19.21 21.23 -22.18
CA ASP A 215 20.53 21.61 -21.69
C ASP A 215 20.62 23.10 -21.30
N GLY A 216 21.19 23.38 -20.12
CA GLY A 216 21.27 24.73 -19.56
C GLY A 216 19.97 25.30 -18.99
N THR A 217 18.83 24.62 -19.13
CA THR A 217 17.57 25.02 -18.47
C THR A 217 17.76 25.05 -16.97
N ARG A 218 17.42 26.19 -16.35
CA ARG A 218 17.41 26.31 -14.90
C ARG A 218 16.08 25.86 -14.33
N LEU A 219 16.15 24.95 -13.37
CA LEU A 219 15.03 24.58 -12.51
C LEU A 219 15.18 25.33 -11.19
N SER A 220 14.10 25.93 -10.70
CA SER A 220 14.06 26.60 -9.39
C SER A 220 12.69 26.38 -8.78
N GLN A 221 12.64 25.67 -7.66
CA GLN A 221 11.40 25.40 -6.93
C GLN A 221 11.63 25.57 -5.44
N SER A 222 10.56 25.80 -4.69
CA SER A 222 10.59 25.73 -3.23
C SER A 222 9.25 25.29 -2.64
N VAL A 223 9.34 24.70 -1.45
CA VAL A 223 8.23 24.43 -0.55
C VAL A 223 8.47 25.24 0.72
N GLU A 224 7.52 26.08 1.09
CA GLU A 224 7.59 26.93 2.28
C GLU A 224 6.47 26.57 3.25
N LEU A 225 6.86 26.20 4.47
CA LEU A 225 5.95 25.99 5.59
C LEU A 225 6.01 27.22 6.49
N THR A 226 4.87 27.88 6.68
CA THR A 226 4.70 28.96 7.65
C THR A 226 3.54 28.63 8.57
N TRP A 227 3.55 29.17 9.79
CA TRP A 227 2.48 28.90 10.73
C TRP A 227 2.10 30.11 11.56
N ALA A 228 0.86 30.12 12.04
CA ALA A 228 0.36 31.08 13.02
C ALA A 228 -0.37 30.34 14.16
N PRO A 229 -0.38 30.90 15.38
CA PRO A 229 -1.21 30.38 16.45
C PRO A 229 -2.69 30.37 16.05
N TYR A 230 -3.36 29.25 16.26
CA TYR A 230 -4.77 29.07 15.94
C TYR A 230 -5.55 28.63 17.18
N ALA A 231 -6.68 29.29 17.43
CA ALA A 231 -7.52 28.97 18.58
C ALA A 231 -8.19 27.60 18.36
N ILE A 232 -7.85 26.64 19.21
CA ILE A 232 -8.41 25.30 19.16
C ILE A 232 -9.92 25.36 19.41
N SER A 233 -10.72 24.77 18.52
CA SER A 233 -12.04 24.25 18.91
C SER A 233 -11.84 22.85 19.50
N PRO A 234 -12.32 22.55 20.71
CA PRO A 234 -12.10 21.25 21.34
C PRO A 234 -12.66 20.14 20.45
N ALA A 235 -11.79 19.22 20.02
CA ALA A 235 -12.22 18.02 19.32
C ALA A 235 -13.08 17.18 20.28
N LEU A 236 -14.23 16.71 19.79
CA LEU A 236 -15.03 15.75 20.53
C LEU A 236 -14.23 14.45 20.64
N PRO A 237 -14.11 13.84 21.83
CA PRO A 237 -13.45 12.55 21.96
C PRO A 237 -14.19 11.53 21.09
N VAL A 238 -13.47 10.96 20.13
CA VAL A 238 -13.97 9.82 19.36
C VAL A 238 -14.08 8.65 20.34
N LYS A 239 -15.30 8.24 20.66
CA LYS A 239 -15.53 7.04 21.45
C LYS A 239 -15.11 5.84 20.61
N THR A 240 -14.09 5.12 21.05
CA THR A 240 -13.85 3.74 20.62
C THR A 240 -15.01 2.89 21.12
N GLY A 241 -15.97 2.60 20.24
CA GLY A 241 -17.03 1.63 20.52
C GLY A 241 -16.48 0.22 20.58
N GLU A 242 -17.25 -0.72 21.15
CA GLU A 242 -16.94 -2.14 21.01
C GLU A 242 -16.89 -2.51 19.52
N ILE A 243 -15.86 -3.27 19.14
CA ILE A 243 -15.79 -3.85 17.80
C ILE A 243 -16.76 -5.04 17.77
N GLY A 244 -17.74 -4.98 16.87
CA GLY A 244 -18.73 -6.04 16.63
C GLY A 244 -18.31 -7.05 15.55
N ALA A 245 -17.04 -7.03 15.13
CA ALA A 245 -16.53 -7.83 14.02
C ALA A 245 -16.12 -9.24 14.44
N ILE A 246 -16.15 -10.15 13.47
CA ILE A 246 -15.55 -11.48 13.54
C ILE A 246 -14.24 -11.45 12.76
N PHE A 247 -13.22 -12.12 13.28
CA PHE A 247 -11.93 -12.20 12.60
C PHE A 247 -12.02 -13.12 11.37
N PRO A 248 -11.48 -12.72 10.21
CA PRO A 248 -11.70 -13.42 8.94
C PRO A 248 -11.10 -14.83 8.92
N GLU A 249 -11.64 -15.66 8.02
CA GLU A 249 -10.95 -16.87 7.57
C GLU A 249 -9.67 -16.49 6.81
N MET A 250 -8.63 -17.31 6.96
CA MET A 250 -7.39 -17.14 6.20
C MET A 250 -7.40 -18.00 4.95
N ALA A 251 -7.05 -17.39 3.82
CA ALA A 251 -6.70 -18.09 2.59
C ALA A 251 -5.20 -18.00 2.29
N LEU A 252 -4.63 -18.99 1.61
CA LEU A 252 -3.32 -18.91 0.96
C LEU A 252 -3.46 -19.09 -0.56
N VAL A 253 -2.75 -18.25 -1.34
CA VAL A 253 -2.77 -18.37 -2.80
C VAL A 253 -1.96 -19.57 -3.28
N ILE A 254 -2.48 -20.27 -4.28
CA ILE A 254 -1.78 -21.27 -5.08
C ILE A 254 -1.99 -21.01 -6.58
N SER A 255 -0.91 -21.10 -7.36
CA SER A 255 -0.98 -21.27 -8.82
C SER A 255 -1.28 -22.73 -9.20
N ALA A 256 -1.53 -23.02 -10.48
CA ALA A 256 -1.67 -24.40 -10.94
C ALA A 256 -0.41 -25.24 -10.65
N GLN A 257 0.79 -24.66 -10.79
CA GLN A 257 2.03 -25.36 -10.47
C GLN A 257 2.18 -25.64 -8.97
N ASP A 258 1.74 -24.71 -8.13
CA ASP A 258 1.68 -24.88 -6.68
C ASP A 258 0.68 -25.96 -6.28
N ALA A 259 -0.46 -26.03 -6.98
CA ALA A 259 -1.49 -27.03 -6.75
C ALA A 259 -0.98 -28.45 -7.03
N LEU A 260 -0.22 -28.65 -8.12
CA LEU A 260 0.45 -29.93 -8.38
C LEU A 260 1.44 -30.30 -7.27
N ARG A 261 2.28 -29.35 -6.82
CA ARG A 261 3.20 -29.56 -5.70
C ARG A 261 2.46 -29.91 -4.41
N LEU A 262 1.35 -29.25 -4.13
CA LEU A 262 0.52 -29.54 -2.96
C LEU A 262 -0.15 -30.91 -3.06
N ALA A 263 -0.60 -31.33 -4.24
CA ALA A 263 -1.15 -32.66 -4.45
C ALA A 263 -0.13 -33.77 -4.14
N ASP A 264 1.13 -33.56 -4.51
CA ASP A 264 2.24 -34.47 -4.19
C ASP A 264 2.62 -34.45 -2.70
N LYS A 265 2.45 -33.30 -2.03
CA LYS A 265 2.84 -33.10 -0.62
C LYS A 265 1.75 -32.38 0.19
N PRO A 266 0.59 -33.02 0.42
CA PRO A 266 -0.57 -32.38 1.06
C PRO A 266 -0.30 -31.92 2.50
N SER A 267 0.69 -32.52 3.17
CA SER A 267 1.10 -32.10 4.51
C SER A 267 1.58 -30.65 4.60
N ASP A 268 2.03 -30.06 3.50
CA ASP A 268 2.55 -28.68 3.49
C ASP A 268 1.47 -27.66 3.91
N VAL A 269 0.19 -27.91 3.60
CA VAL A 269 -0.91 -27.02 4.04
C VAL A 269 -1.02 -26.91 5.56
N THR A 270 -0.63 -27.97 6.29
CA THR A 270 -0.73 -28.03 7.76
C THR A 270 0.28 -27.14 8.48
N PHE A 271 1.26 -26.59 7.76
CA PHE A 271 2.29 -25.73 8.35
C PHE A 271 1.69 -24.44 8.91
N VAL A 272 0.77 -23.82 8.16
CA VAL A 272 -0.04 -22.68 8.60
C VAL A 272 -1.47 -23.12 8.94
N ASN A 273 -1.98 -24.16 8.29
CA ASN A 273 -3.34 -24.65 8.42
C ASN A 273 -4.39 -23.53 8.17
N PRO A 274 -4.36 -22.88 6.99
CA PRO A 274 -5.39 -21.92 6.62
C PRO A 274 -6.77 -22.60 6.58
N GLN A 275 -7.84 -21.81 6.57
CA GLN A 275 -9.19 -22.34 6.34
C GLN A 275 -9.45 -22.57 4.84
N ARG A 276 -8.77 -21.79 3.98
CA ARG A 276 -9.04 -21.75 2.54
C ARG A 276 -7.77 -21.74 1.70
N LEU A 277 -7.89 -22.15 0.43
CA LEU A 277 -6.86 -22.00 -0.60
C LEU A 277 -7.45 -21.23 -1.78
N LEU A 278 -6.82 -20.11 -2.15
CA LEU A 278 -7.23 -19.29 -3.29
C LEU A 278 -6.48 -19.76 -4.55
N CYS A 279 -7.18 -20.46 -5.44
CA CYS A 279 -6.65 -20.91 -6.72
C CYS A 279 -6.61 -19.75 -7.71
N HIS A 280 -5.40 -19.34 -8.08
CA HIS A 280 -5.21 -18.31 -9.11
C HIS A 280 -5.21 -18.94 -10.49
N PHE A 281 -6.32 -18.79 -11.21
CA PHE A 281 -6.46 -19.19 -12.60
C PHE A 281 -6.25 -17.99 -13.52
N ASP A 282 -5.47 -18.17 -14.58
CA ASP A 282 -5.22 -17.12 -15.58
C ASP A 282 -5.33 -17.66 -17.00
N ALA A 283 -6.35 -17.21 -17.73
CA ALA A 283 -6.56 -17.57 -19.13
C ALA A 283 -5.43 -17.08 -20.06
N GLU A 284 -4.68 -16.04 -19.71
CA GLU A 284 -3.56 -15.55 -20.51
C GLU A 284 -2.36 -16.52 -20.54
N LEU A 285 -2.22 -17.35 -19.50
CA LEU A 285 -1.17 -18.37 -19.44
C LEU A 285 -1.43 -19.55 -20.40
N GLY A 286 -2.66 -19.69 -20.89
CA GLY A 286 -3.09 -20.81 -21.72
C GLY A 286 -3.32 -22.11 -20.93
N ASP A 287 -3.53 -23.20 -21.66
CA ASP A 287 -3.81 -24.54 -21.13
C ASP A 287 -4.79 -24.56 -19.94
N THR A 288 -5.96 -23.96 -20.15
CA THR A 288 -6.99 -23.76 -19.12
C THR A 288 -7.49 -25.07 -18.53
N THR A 289 -7.44 -26.16 -19.29
CA THR A 289 -7.85 -27.50 -18.81
C THR A 289 -6.84 -28.03 -17.79
N ALA A 290 -5.53 -27.98 -18.10
CA ALA A 290 -4.50 -28.43 -17.17
C ALA A 290 -4.49 -27.62 -15.85
N GLN A 291 -4.81 -26.31 -15.91
CA GLN A 291 -4.96 -25.50 -14.69
C GLN A 291 -6.08 -26.05 -13.78
N PHE A 292 -7.26 -26.33 -14.33
CA PHE A 292 -8.36 -26.91 -13.54
C PHE A 292 -8.04 -28.31 -13.02
N GLU A 293 -7.39 -29.16 -13.82
CA GLU A 293 -6.94 -30.50 -13.39
C GLU A 293 -5.96 -30.42 -12.21
N ALA A 294 -5.03 -29.45 -12.23
CA ALA A 294 -4.10 -29.22 -11.14
C ALA A 294 -4.82 -28.80 -9.85
N PHE A 295 -5.79 -27.89 -9.93
CA PHE A 295 -6.60 -27.48 -8.78
C PHE A 295 -7.47 -28.63 -8.25
N ALA A 296 -8.06 -29.44 -9.12
CA ALA A 296 -8.80 -30.64 -8.74
C ALA A 296 -7.91 -31.65 -8.01
N ALA A 297 -6.67 -31.86 -8.47
CA ALA A 297 -5.70 -32.73 -7.82
C ALA A 297 -5.36 -32.26 -6.40
N ALA A 298 -5.12 -30.96 -6.21
CA ALA A 298 -4.89 -30.38 -4.89
C ALA A 298 -6.12 -30.50 -3.98
N GLN A 299 -7.32 -30.26 -4.52
CA GLN A 299 -8.59 -30.40 -3.80
C GLN A 299 -8.82 -31.84 -3.33
N HIS A 300 -8.50 -32.83 -4.16
CA HIS A 300 -8.58 -34.23 -3.79
C HIS A 300 -7.56 -34.61 -2.69
N ALA A 301 -6.34 -34.07 -2.76
CA ALA A 301 -5.29 -34.34 -1.78
C ALA A 301 -5.51 -33.64 -0.43
N CYS A 302 -6.25 -32.52 -0.42
CA CYS A 302 -6.54 -31.72 0.77
C CYS A 302 -8.06 -31.56 0.99
N PRO A 303 -8.82 -32.64 1.23
CA PRO A 303 -10.29 -32.60 1.26
C PRO A 303 -10.87 -31.80 2.44
N ASP A 304 -10.07 -31.55 3.49
CA ASP A 304 -10.47 -30.77 4.66
C ASP A 304 -10.35 -29.25 4.44
N GLN A 305 -9.79 -28.82 3.30
CA GLN A 305 -9.56 -27.42 2.96
C GLN A 305 -10.65 -26.91 2.02
N VAL A 306 -11.06 -25.64 2.20
CA VAL A 306 -11.98 -24.98 1.27
C VAL A 306 -11.19 -24.37 0.12
N PHE A 307 -11.67 -24.54 -1.12
CA PHE A 307 -11.00 -23.99 -2.31
C PHE A 307 -11.84 -22.86 -2.89
N ASP A 308 -11.21 -21.70 -3.11
CA ASP A 308 -11.77 -20.58 -3.86
C ASP A 308 -11.08 -20.47 -5.21
N LEU A 309 -11.75 -19.86 -6.18
CA LEU A 309 -11.21 -19.61 -7.50
C LEU A 309 -11.16 -18.10 -7.79
N GLU A 310 -9.97 -17.59 -8.06
CA GLU A 310 -9.78 -16.33 -8.74
C GLU A 310 -9.68 -16.62 -10.26
N LEU A 311 -10.72 -16.26 -11.01
CA LEU A 311 -10.89 -16.58 -12.42
C LEU A 311 -10.62 -15.35 -13.31
N ILE A 312 -9.42 -15.30 -13.90
CA ILE A 312 -9.06 -14.24 -14.85
C ILE A 312 -9.39 -14.67 -16.27
N CYS A 313 -10.23 -13.88 -16.94
CA CYS A 313 -10.75 -14.15 -18.28
C CYS A 313 -10.31 -13.09 -19.29
N LEU A 314 -10.21 -13.46 -20.57
CA LEU A 314 -9.74 -12.58 -21.63
C LEU A 314 -10.84 -11.64 -22.14
N PHE A 315 -12.04 -12.18 -22.32
CA PHE A 315 -13.20 -11.52 -22.92
C PHE A 315 -12.95 -10.89 -24.30
N ASN A 316 -12.11 -11.53 -25.12
CA ASN A 316 -11.89 -11.17 -26.53
C ASN A 316 -13.13 -11.38 -27.43
N ALA A 317 -14.14 -12.09 -26.94
CA ALA A 317 -15.41 -12.37 -27.59
C ALA A 317 -16.57 -12.14 -26.60
N ASP A 318 -17.78 -12.58 -26.95
CA ASP A 318 -18.93 -12.55 -26.05
C ASP A 318 -18.61 -13.25 -24.70
N PRO A 319 -18.78 -12.58 -23.54
CA PRO A 319 -18.45 -13.14 -22.23
C PRO A 319 -19.09 -14.50 -21.96
N ALA A 320 -20.30 -14.75 -22.45
CA ALA A 320 -20.97 -16.03 -22.24
C ALA A 320 -20.25 -17.19 -22.95
N THR A 321 -19.60 -16.96 -24.08
CA THR A 321 -18.88 -18.01 -24.81
C THR A 321 -17.70 -18.53 -24.00
N GLU A 322 -16.84 -17.63 -23.51
CA GLU A 322 -15.66 -17.99 -22.72
C GLU A 322 -16.06 -18.59 -21.37
N LEU A 323 -17.00 -17.98 -20.65
CA LEU A 323 -17.40 -18.47 -19.33
C LEU A 323 -18.09 -19.85 -19.40
N ASN A 324 -18.88 -20.13 -20.43
CA ASN A 324 -19.47 -21.46 -20.62
C ASN A 324 -18.41 -22.53 -20.93
N MET A 325 -17.39 -22.18 -21.71
CA MET A 325 -16.26 -23.07 -22.00
C MET A 325 -15.47 -23.37 -20.71
N LEU A 326 -15.10 -22.33 -19.95
CA LEU A 326 -14.37 -22.48 -18.69
C LEU A 326 -15.18 -23.26 -17.66
N ALA A 327 -16.49 -23.02 -17.55
CA ALA A 327 -17.38 -23.79 -16.68
C ALA A 327 -17.46 -25.27 -17.08
N ALA A 328 -17.41 -25.59 -18.38
CA ALA A 328 -17.36 -26.98 -18.84
C ALA A 328 -16.04 -27.65 -18.46
N GLN A 329 -14.91 -27.00 -18.72
CA GLN A 329 -13.58 -27.50 -18.37
C GLN A 329 -13.43 -27.73 -16.86
N MET A 330 -13.92 -26.79 -16.04
CA MET A 330 -13.93 -26.91 -14.58
C MET A 330 -14.72 -28.15 -14.11
N ARG A 331 -15.91 -28.38 -14.69
CA ARG A 331 -16.73 -29.57 -14.39
C ARG A 331 -16.06 -30.85 -14.85
N ASP A 332 -15.47 -30.87 -16.05
CA ASP A 332 -14.82 -32.05 -16.61
C ASP A 332 -13.59 -32.45 -15.80
N ALA A 333 -12.84 -31.48 -15.27
CA ALA A 333 -11.74 -31.71 -14.34
C ALA A 333 -12.20 -32.18 -12.93
N GLY A 334 -13.49 -32.02 -12.61
CA GLY A 334 -14.03 -32.33 -11.28
C GLY A 334 -13.60 -31.33 -10.20
N PHE A 335 -13.19 -30.12 -10.56
CA PHE A 335 -12.87 -29.06 -9.59
C PHE A 335 -14.16 -28.36 -9.14
N ALA A 336 -14.39 -28.30 -7.83
CA ALA A 336 -15.59 -27.73 -7.24
C ALA A 336 -15.24 -26.66 -6.19
N PRO A 337 -14.90 -25.42 -6.61
CA PRO A 337 -14.61 -24.35 -5.66
C PRO A 337 -15.88 -23.88 -4.95
N ASP A 338 -15.72 -23.41 -3.71
CA ASP A 338 -16.79 -22.83 -2.87
C ASP A 338 -17.18 -21.43 -3.34
N SER A 339 -16.23 -20.70 -3.94
CA SER A 339 -16.49 -19.40 -4.54
C SER A 339 -15.66 -19.12 -5.79
N ILE A 340 -16.17 -18.25 -6.67
CA ILE A 340 -15.50 -17.81 -7.90
C ILE A 340 -15.53 -16.29 -7.98
N LEU A 341 -14.36 -15.64 -7.97
CA LEU A 341 -14.21 -14.23 -8.33
C LEU A 341 -13.88 -14.12 -9.82
N VAL A 342 -14.74 -13.47 -10.59
CA VAL A 342 -14.50 -13.24 -12.04
C VAL A 342 -13.88 -11.87 -12.25
N CYS A 343 -12.74 -11.82 -12.94
CA CYS A 343 -12.05 -10.57 -13.26
C CYS A 343 -11.58 -10.56 -14.73
N PRO A 344 -11.86 -9.49 -15.49
CA PRO A 344 -11.26 -9.32 -16.82
C PRO A 344 -9.74 -9.13 -16.72
N SER A 345 -8.97 -9.80 -17.58
CA SER A 345 -7.50 -9.67 -17.58
C SER A 345 -7.04 -8.23 -17.79
N VAL A 346 -7.74 -7.48 -18.67
CA VAL A 346 -7.44 -6.08 -18.95
C VAL A 346 -7.63 -5.16 -17.74
N ASP A 347 -8.50 -5.52 -16.79
CA ASP A 347 -8.76 -4.74 -15.57
C ASP A 347 -7.69 -4.96 -14.49
N ARG A 348 -6.72 -5.84 -14.74
CA ARG A 348 -5.52 -5.98 -13.91
C ARG A 348 -4.56 -4.80 -14.08
N GLN A 349 -4.69 -4.04 -15.16
CA GLN A 349 -3.89 -2.85 -15.44
C GLN A 349 -4.63 -1.60 -14.97
N SER A 350 -3.90 -0.68 -14.36
CA SER A 350 -4.43 0.62 -13.97
C SER A 350 -4.62 1.49 -15.21
N THR A 351 -5.71 2.26 -15.24
CA THR A 351 -5.92 3.34 -16.21
C THR A 351 -5.72 4.69 -15.50
N PRO A 352 -4.56 5.35 -15.66
CA PRO A 352 -4.30 6.65 -15.05
C PRO A 352 -5.25 7.73 -15.58
N PRO A 353 -5.41 8.86 -14.86
CA PRO A 353 -6.09 10.04 -15.38
C PRO A 353 -5.58 10.42 -16.78
N GLY A 354 -6.50 10.74 -17.69
CA GLY A 354 -6.17 11.16 -19.06
C GLY A 354 -5.83 10.02 -20.03
N SER A 355 -5.77 8.76 -19.58
CA SER A 355 -5.55 7.60 -20.45
C SER A 355 -6.87 7.04 -21.01
N GLU A 356 -6.84 6.46 -22.20
CA GLU A 356 -7.97 5.69 -22.73
C GLU A 356 -8.10 4.38 -21.95
N TRP A 357 -9.33 4.02 -21.60
CA TRP A 357 -9.61 2.72 -20.98
C TRP A 357 -9.42 1.61 -22.03
N PRO A 358 -8.80 0.47 -21.66
CA PRO A 358 -8.69 -0.66 -22.57
C PRO A 358 -10.07 -1.20 -22.93
N ASP A 359 -10.19 -1.75 -24.14
CA ASP A 359 -11.41 -2.42 -24.59
C ASP A 359 -11.74 -3.58 -23.64
N CYS A 360 -12.93 -3.51 -23.04
CA CYS A 360 -13.45 -4.50 -22.12
C CYS A 360 -14.98 -4.51 -22.24
N PRO A 361 -15.65 -5.68 -22.36
CA PRO A 361 -17.09 -5.72 -22.25
C PRO A 361 -17.58 -5.10 -20.93
N PRO A 362 -18.79 -4.50 -20.89
CA PRO A 362 -19.31 -3.93 -19.67
C PRO A 362 -19.36 -4.95 -18.53
N LEU A 363 -18.89 -4.57 -17.33
CA LEU A 363 -18.85 -5.48 -16.17
C LEU A 363 -20.21 -6.11 -15.87
N ALA A 364 -21.31 -5.37 -16.06
CA ALA A 364 -22.67 -5.91 -15.92
C ALA A 364 -22.95 -7.08 -16.88
N ALA A 365 -22.48 -7.01 -18.13
CA ALA A 365 -22.65 -8.11 -19.08
C ALA A 365 -21.82 -9.34 -18.67
N ILE A 366 -20.60 -9.10 -18.19
CA ILE A 366 -19.68 -10.14 -17.71
C ILE A 366 -20.26 -10.87 -16.49
N HIS A 367 -20.67 -10.14 -15.45
CA HIS A 367 -21.21 -10.79 -14.24
C HIS A 367 -22.59 -11.42 -14.46
N ASN A 368 -23.42 -10.87 -15.36
CA ASN A 368 -24.65 -11.55 -15.81
C ASN A 368 -24.35 -12.86 -16.57
N ALA A 369 -23.27 -12.92 -17.34
CA ALA A 369 -22.85 -14.17 -17.99
C ALA A 369 -22.29 -15.15 -16.96
N ALA A 370 -21.52 -14.67 -15.98
CA ALA A 370 -20.98 -15.48 -14.89
C ALA A 370 -22.09 -16.11 -14.04
N SER A 371 -23.16 -15.38 -13.72
CA SER A 371 -24.29 -15.92 -12.97
C SER A 371 -25.02 -17.06 -13.69
N ARG A 372 -25.01 -17.08 -15.03
CA ARG A 372 -25.56 -18.19 -15.83
C ARG A 372 -24.59 -19.38 -15.95
N ALA A 373 -23.29 -19.11 -16.06
CA ALA A 373 -22.27 -20.15 -16.18
C ALA A 373 -22.00 -20.88 -14.84
N PHE A 374 -22.14 -20.16 -13.72
CA PHE A 374 -21.88 -20.62 -12.36
C PHE A 374 -23.08 -20.33 -11.43
N PRO A 375 -24.25 -20.95 -11.67
CA PRO A 375 -25.48 -20.62 -10.94
C PRO A 375 -25.43 -21.01 -9.45
N ASP A 376 -24.75 -22.10 -9.12
CA ASP A 376 -24.77 -22.71 -7.78
C ASP A 376 -23.50 -22.46 -6.94
N VAL A 377 -22.71 -21.43 -7.30
CA VAL A 377 -21.45 -21.08 -6.62
C VAL A 377 -21.53 -19.64 -6.11
N THR A 378 -20.93 -19.36 -4.95
CA THR A 378 -20.79 -18.00 -4.43
C THR A 378 -19.94 -17.16 -5.39
N ARG A 379 -20.46 -16.05 -5.91
CA ARG A 379 -19.79 -15.25 -6.95
C ARG A 379 -19.23 -13.94 -6.41
N GLY A 380 -17.98 -13.69 -6.76
CA GLY A 380 -17.25 -12.47 -6.44
C GLY A 380 -17.04 -11.58 -7.64
N GLY A 381 -16.88 -10.29 -7.35
CA GLY A 381 -16.34 -9.32 -8.29
C GLY A 381 -15.38 -8.35 -7.58
N GLY A 382 -15.07 -7.26 -8.26
CA GLY A 382 -14.06 -6.30 -7.82
C GLY A 382 -12.80 -6.42 -8.65
N MET A 383 -11.63 -6.36 -8.01
CA MET A 383 -10.34 -6.36 -8.68
C MET A 383 -9.40 -7.41 -8.09
N VAL A 384 -8.60 -8.06 -8.94
CA VAL A 384 -7.52 -8.96 -8.47
C VAL A 384 -6.19 -8.21 -8.27
N SER A 385 -6.16 -6.95 -8.69
CA SER A 385 -5.06 -6.00 -8.50
C SER A 385 -5.18 -5.31 -7.14
N LEU A 386 -5.30 -3.98 -7.08
CA LEU A 386 -5.29 -3.21 -5.85
C LEU A 386 -6.58 -2.37 -5.69
N PHE A 387 -6.70 -1.70 -4.55
CA PHE A 387 -7.84 -0.81 -4.27
C PHE A 387 -8.06 0.35 -5.26
N PRO A 388 -7.02 0.97 -5.88
CA PRO A 388 -7.25 2.07 -6.83
C PRO A 388 -8.12 1.63 -8.00
N GLU A 389 -7.88 0.44 -8.54
CA GLU A 389 -8.62 -0.11 -9.68
C GLU A 389 -10.07 -0.37 -9.27
N LEU A 390 -10.32 -0.91 -8.06
CA LEU A 390 -11.67 -1.13 -7.54
C LEU A 390 -12.43 0.19 -7.37
N ASN A 391 -11.77 1.22 -6.81
CA ASN A 391 -12.41 2.50 -6.54
C ASN A 391 -12.73 3.26 -7.84
N ARG A 392 -11.92 3.07 -8.90
CA ARG A 392 -12.10 3.70 -10.21
C ARG A 392 -13.11 2.97 -11.10
N LYS A 393 -13.11 1.63 -11.11
CA LYS A 393 -14.03 0.79 -11.92
C LYS A 393 -14.80 -0.17 -11.02
N ARG A 394 -15.92 0.33 -10.47
CA ARG A 394 -16.72 -0.35 -9.44
C ARG A 394 -17.55 -1.50 -10.04
N PRO A 395 -17.69 -2.64 -9.35
CA PRO A 395 -18.42 -3.80 -9.86
C PRO A 395 -19.94 -3.64 -9.76
N PRO A 396 -20.73 -4.35 -10.59
CA PRO A 396 -22.20 -4.37 -10.53
C PRO A 396 -22.67 -5.27 -9.38
N LEU A 397 -23.12 -4.67 -8.28
CA LEU A 397 -23.36 -5.39 -7.02
C LEU A 397 -24.54 -6.39 -7.07
N GLU A 398 -25.53 -6.18 -7.94
CA GLU A 398 -26.78 -6.98 -7.97
C GLU A 398 -26.57 -8.48 -8.26
N THR A 399 -25.43 -8.83 -8.86
CA THR A 399 -25.10 -10.21 -9.28
C THR A 399 -24.01 -10.85 -8.43
N LEU A 400 -23.56 -10.15 -7.38
CA LEU A 400 -22.41 -10.53 -6.57
C LEU A 400 -22.84 -10.90 -5.16
N ASP A 401 -22.15 -11.90 -4.62
CA ASP A 401 -22.27 -12.34 -3.24
C ASP A 401 -21.15 -11.70 -2.38
N PHE A 402 -20.00 -11.39 -2.99
CA PHE A 402 -18.88 -10.69 -2.34
C PHE A 402 -18.08 -9.75 -3.28
N VAL A 403 -17.31 -8.84 -2.69
CA VAL A 403 -16.31 -8.02 -3.40
C VAL A 403 -14.93 -8.21 -2.79
N SER A 404 -13.90 -8.25 -3.65
CA SER A 404 -12.50 -8.34 -3.24
C SER A 404 -11.59 -7.33 -3.93
N HIS A 405 -10.47 -7.03 -3.28
CA HIS A 405 -9.28 -6.41 -3.86
C HIS A 405 -8.01 -6.81 -3.11
N GLY A 406 -6.84 -6.67 -3.75
CA GLY A 406 -5.54 -6.88 -3.13
C GLY A 406 -4.98 -5.66 -2.39
N LEU A 407 -3.82 -5.86 -1.76
CA LEU A 407 -3.01 -4.83 -1.12
C LEU A 407 -1.52 -5.10 -1.38
N CYS A 408 -0.72 -4.03 -1.45
CA CYS A 408 0.73 -4.13 -1.60
C CYS A 408 1.37 -2.87 -0.98
N PRO A 409 2.24 -2.99 0.04
CA PRO A 409 2.77 -1.83 0.76
C PRO A 409 4.01 -1.18 0.10
N ILE A 410 4.50 -1.73 -1.02
CA ILE A 410 5.75 -1.29 -1.68
C ILE A 410 5.50 -0.59 -3.03
N VAL A 411 4.36 0.08 -3.21
CA VAL A 411 4.04 0.74 -4.50
C VAL A 411 4.94 1.95 -4.74
N HIS A 412 4.91 2.94 -3.83
CA HIS A 412 5.64 4.21 -4.03
C HIS A 412 6.98 4.28 -3.30
N ALA A 413 7.08 3.63 -2.14
CA ALA A 413 8.29 3.55 -1.33
C ALA A 413 8.44 2.13 -0.78
N ALA A 414 9.68 1.67 -0.65
CA ALA A 414 9.99 0.34 -0.15
C ALA A 414 10.92 0.37 1.06
N ASP A 415 11.24 1.53 1.63
CA ASP A 415 11.97 1.60 2.89
C ASP A 415 11.13 1.03 4.05
N ASP A 416 11.81 0.61 5.12
CA ASP A 416 11.20 -0.15 6.23
C ASP A 416 10.14 0.65 6.99
N ILE A 417 10.32 1.97 7.07
CA ILE A 417 9.38 2.86 7.76
C ILE A 417 8.12 3.00 6.90
N SER A 418 8.26 3.34 5.62
CA SER A 418 7.13 3.53 4.71
C SER A 418 6.24 2.29 4.63
N VAL A 419 6.82 1.08 4.58
CA VAL A 419 6.06 -0.17 4.57
C VAL A 419 5.24 -0.38 5.84
N MET A 420 5.77 -0.03 7.01
CA MET A 420 5.01 -0.14 8.26
C MET A 420 3.93 0.96 8.37
N GLU A 421 4.19 2.14 7.82
CA GLU A 421 3.24 3.25 7.81
C GLU A 421 1.97 2.93 7.02
N THR A 422 2.04 2.09 5.97
CA THR A 422 0.86 1.72 5.16
C THR A 422 -0.29 1.14 6.00
N LEU A 423 0.03 0.56 7.16
CA LEU A 423 -0.98 0.06 8.11
C LEU A 423 -1.97 1.14 8.56
N ALA A 424 -1.56 2.41 8.59
CA ALA A 424 -2.42 3.55 8.91
C ALA A 424 -3.47 3.84 7.82
N ALA A 425 -3.23 3.44 6.57
CA ALA A 425 -4.18 3.63 5.47
C ALA A 425 -5.31 2.58 5.48
N ILE A 426 -5.08 1.42 6.12
CA ILE A 426 -6.00 0.28 6.09
C ILE A 426 -7.41 0.62 6.58
N PRO A 427 -7.63 1.30 7.72
CA PRO A 427 -8.97 1.71 8.14
C PRO A 427 -9.66 2.65 7.13
N HIS A 428 -8.92 3.47 6.40
CA HIS A 428 -9.47 4.34 5.36
C HIS A 428 -9.86 3.56 4.11
N ILE A 429 -9.05 2.57 3.72
CA ILE A 429 -9.35 1.68 2.60
C ILE A 429 -10.64 0.92 2.89
N THR A 430 -10.72 0.23 4.03
CA THR A 430 -11.88 -0.61 4.34
C THR A 430 -13.16 0.21 4.51
N ARG A 431 -13.09 1.41 5.12
CA ARG A 431 -14.23 2.34 5.17
C ARG A 431 -14.68 2.81 3.79
N SER A 432 -13.73 3.14 2.91
CA SER A 432 -14.03 3.59 1.54
C SER A 432 -14.62 2.45 0.70
N ALA A 433 -14.11 1.23 0.88
CA ALA A 433 -14.67 0.03 0.28
C ALA A 433 -16.12 -0.19 0.74
N ARG A 434 -16.41 -0.09 2.05
CA ARG A 434 -17.77 -0.15 2.60
C ARG A 434 -18.70 0.93 2.07
N ALA A 435 -18.19 2.14 1.83
CA ALA A 435 -18.98 3.19 1.19
C ALA A 435 -19.33 2.88 -0.28
N ILE A 436 -18.58 1.98 -0.95
CA ILE A 436 -18.83 1.57 -2.34
C ILE A 436 -19.89 0.46 -2.41
N PHE A 437 -19.79 -0.57 -1.58
CA PHE A 437 -20.60 -1.80 -1.70
C PHE A 437 -21.45 -2.16 -0.47
N GLY A 438 -21.49 -1.30 0.54
CA GLY A 438 -22.33 -1.49 1.74
C GLY A 438 -21.96 -2.75 2.54
N ASP A 439 -22.99 -3.48 2.94
CA ASP A 439 -22.88 -4.66 3.81
C ASP A 439 -22.54 -5.97 3.05
N MET A 440 -22.34 -5.92 1.73
CA MET A 440 -21.93 -7.10 0.96
C MET A 440 -20.67 -7.73 1.54
N GLU A 441 -20.55 -9.06 1.43
CA GLU A 441 -19.39 -9.76 1.93
C GLU A 441 -18.10 -9.16 1.34
N TYR A 442 -17.12 -8.91 2.20
CA TYR A 442 -15.89 -8.20 1.85
C TYR A 442 -14.69 -9.10 2.12
N ARG A 443 -13.93 -9.34 1.06
CA ARG A 443 -12.67 -10.09 1.09
C ARG A 443 -11.51 -9.18 0.73
N ILE A 444 -10.34 -9.46 1.27
CA ILE A 444 -9.10 -8.80 0.85
C ILE A 444 -8.05 -9.83 0.55
N GLY A 445 -7.47 -9.69 -0.64
CA GLY A 445 -6.20 -10.27 -0.97
C GLY A 445 -6.08 -10.66 -2.45
N PRO A 446 -4.85 -10.99 -2.88
CA PRO A 446 -3.67 -11.16 -2.02
C PRO A 446 -3.14 -9.85 -1.41
N ALA A 447 -2.65 -9.93 -0.17
CA ALA A 447 -2.19 -8.80 0.63
C ALA A 447 -0.76 -9.03 1.15
N THR A 448 0.17 -9.22 0.21
CA THR A 448 1.57 -9.58 0.47
C THR A 448 2.47 -8.35 0.46
N ILE A 449 3.64 -8.42 1.12
CA ILE A 449 4.66 -7.35 1.00
C ILE A 449 5.15 -7.26 -0.44
N ALA A 450 5.61 -8.38 -1.01
CA ALA A 450 6.04 -8.44 -2.40
C ALA A 450 4.83 -8.28 -3.35
N MET A 451 5.04 -7.61 -4.48
CA MET A 451 4.02 -7.40 -5.49
C MET A 451 3.85 -8.66 -6.33
N ARG A 452 2.61 -9.17 -6.41
CA ARG A 452 2.29 -10.36 -7.23
C ARG A 452 2.21 -10.02 -8.72
N GLN A 453 1.59 -8.90 -9.04
CA GLN A 453 1.40 -8.38 -10.40
C GLN A 453 1.46 -6.85 -10.34
N ASN A 454 2.03 -6.23 -11.36
CA ASN A 454 2.17 -4.77 -11.44
C ASN A 454 1.03 -4.18 -12.30
N PRO A 455 0.09 -3.41 -11.73
CA PRO A 455 -0.94 -2.71 -12.49
C PRO A 455 -0.42 -1.46 -13.22
N TYR A 456 0.78 -0.99 -12.89
CA TYR A 456 1.33 0.30 -13.35
C TYR A 456 2.46 0.12 -14.37
N GLY A 457 2.79 -1.12 -14.73
CA GLY A 457 3.88 -1.46 -15.62
C GLY A 457 3.74 -2.86 -16.19
N THR A 458 4.64 -3.22 -17.08
CA THR A 458 4.57 -4.49 -17.83
C THR A 458 4.93 -5.73 -17.02
N ARG A 459 5.62 -5.55 -15.89
CA ARG A 459 6.08 -6.63 -14.99
C ARG A 459 6.39 -6.11 -13.60
N THR A 460 6.46 -7.02 -12.63
CA THR A 460 7.07 -6.78 -11.32
C THR A 460 8.60 -6.71 -11.43
N ILE A 461 9.26 -6.02 -10.50
CA ILE A 461 10.71 -5.81 -10.54
C ILE A 461 11.45 -7.03 -9.95
N PRO A 462 12.38 -7.68 -10.69
CA PRO A 462 13.22 -8.75 -10.15
C PRO A 462 14.10 -8.22 -9.01
N ASN A 463 14.34 -9.04 -8.00
CA ASN A 463 15.12 -8.67 -6.83
C ASN A 463 16.13 -9.76 -6.45
N PRO A 464 17.10 -10.08 -7.32
CA PRO A 464 18.06 -11.17 -7.06
C PRO A 464 18.99 -10.89 -5.88
N ASP A 465 19.22 -9.61 -5.59
CA ASP A 465 20.14 -9.13 -4.57
C ASP A 465 19.47 -8.86 -3.21
N ASN A 466 18.18 -9.23 -3.07
CA ASN A 466 17.41 -9.06 -1.83
C ASN A 466 17.40 -7.61 -1.32
N GLU A 467 17.11 -6.65 -2.17
CA GLU A 467 17.08 -5.23 -1.83
C GLU A 467 15.67 -4.73 -1.49
N ARG A 468 15.56 -3.54 -0.91
CA ARG A 468 14.31 -2.80 -0.69
C ARG A 468 13.89 -2.07 -1.97
N ILE A 469 13.19 -2.79 -2.85
CA ILE A 469 12.78 -2.27 -4.17
C ILE A 469 11.26 -2.14 -4.25
N CYS A 470 10.77 -0.99 -4.74
CA CYS A 470 9.34 -0.81 -5.00
C CYS A 470 8.85 -1.80 -6.06
N MET A 471 7.62 -2.28 -5.91
CA MET A 471 6.97 -3.20 -6.87
C MET A 471 7.77 -4.49 -7.14
N ALA A 472 8.62 -4.91 -6.18
CA ALA A 472 9.44 -6.09 -6.32
C ALA A 472 8.61 -7.38 -6.37
N HIS A 473 9.05 -8.31 -7.22
CA HIS A 473 8.47 -9.65 -7.32
C HIS A 473 8.75 -10.50 -6.07
N ASP A 474 9.88 -10.27 -5.43
CA ASP A 474 10.31 -10.89 -4.19
C ASP A 474 10.80 -9.80 -3.25
N ASP A 475 10.31 -9.80 -2.01
CA ASP A 475 10.75 -8.87 -0.97
C ASP A 475 11.34 -9.68 0.19
N PRO A 476 12.63 -9.47 0.54
CA PRO A 476 13.32 -10.25 1.54
C PRO A 476 12.65 -10.18 2.92
N ARG A 477 11.95 -9.08 3.23
CA ARG A 477 11.35 -8.88 4.54
C ARG A 477 10.24 -9.85 4.84
N HIS A 478 9.65 -10.48 3.82
CA HIS A 478 8.74 -11.61 3.98
C HIS A 478 9.36 -12.73 4.83
N ARG A 479 10.68 -12.95 4.70
CA ARG A 479 11.45 -14.00 5.39
C ARG A 479 12.00 -13.56 6.75
N GLY A 480 12.03 -12.26 7.04
CA GLY A 480 12.52 -11.72 8.31
C GLY A 480 11.45 -11.62 9.40
N THR A 481 11.86 -11.27 10.63
CA THR A 481 10.88 -10.92 11.69
C THR A 481 10.05 -9.69 11.33
N PHE A 482 10.56 -8.82 10.45
CA PHE A 482 9.80 -7.72 9.86
C PHE A 482 8.49 -8.19 9.23
N GLY A 483 8.53 -9.21 8.36
CA GLY A 483 7.33 -9.73 7.69
C GLY A 483 6.31 -10.29 8.66
N ALA A 484 6.78 -10.93 9.73
CA ALA A 484 5.92 -11.41 10.82
C ALA A 484 5.28 -10.26 11.62
N ALA A 485 6.05 -9.22 11.97
CA ALA A 485 5.49 -8.04 12.63
C ALA A 485 4.49 -7.30 11.74
N TYR A 486 4.81 -7.14 10.45
CA TYR A 486 3.94 -6.51 9.46
C TYR A 486 2.61 -7.24 9.34
N VAL A 487 2.61 -8.57 9.22
CA VAL A 487 1.36 -9.33 9.04
C VAL A 487 0.48 -9.30 10.29
N ILE A 488 1.07 -9.26 11.50
CA ILE A 488 0.34 -9.03 12.75
C ILE A 488 -0.24 -7.60 12.78
N GLY A 489 0.54 -6.61 12.35
CA GLY A 489 0.08 -5.23 12.21
C GLY A 489 -1.09 -5.10 11.23
N LEU A 490 -1.01 -5.76 10.08
CA LEU A 490 -2.05 -5.81 9.07
C LEU A 490 -3.32 -6.50 9.59
N ALA A 491 -3.17 -7.62 10.29
CA ALA A 491 -4.28 -8.30 10.97
C ALA A 491 -4.98 -7.36 11.97
N CYS A 492 -4.22 -6.63 12.79
CA CYS A 492 -4.79 -5.67 13.76
C CYS A 492 -5.51 -4.52 13.05
N ALA A 493 -4.98 -4.02 11.94
CA ALA A 493 -5.59 -2.94 11.17
C ALA A 493 -6.86 -3.38 10.42
N LEU A 494 -6.92 -4.65 9.99
CA LEU A 494 -8.07 -5.23 9.27
C LEU A 494 -9.16 -5.77 10.21
N ALA A 495 -8.82 -6.20 11.42
CA ALA A 495 -9.75 -6.84 12.35
C ALA A 495 -11.06 -6.04 12.59
N PRO A 496 -11.05 -4.70 12.71
CA PRO A 496 -12.29 -3.93 12.86
C PRO A 496 -13.21 -3.92 11.63
N ALA A 497 -12.69 -4.23 10.43
CA ALA A 497 -13.40 -4.06 9.17
C ALA A 497 -14.44 -5.16 8.87
N GLY A 498 -14.43 -6.27 9.64
CA GLY A 498 -15.34 -7.39 9.44
C GLY A 498 -15.20 -8.01 8.05
N LEU A 499 -13.97 -8.35 7.66
CA LEU A 499 -13.71 -9.15 6.47
C LEU A 499 -14.22 -10.58 6.68
N SER A 500 -14.67 -11.24 5.63
CA SER A 500 -14.97 -12.68 5.67
C SER A 500 -13.73 -13.53 5.40
N VAL A 501 -12.93 -13.13 4.39
CA VAL A 501 -11.70 -13.84 3.98
C VAL A 501 -10.56 -12.85 3.80
N TRP A 502 -9.39 -13.20 4.33
CA TRP A 502 -8.14 -12.48 4.15
C TRP A 502 -7.06 -13.42 3.59
N THR A 503 -6.38 -12.97 2.53
CA THR A 503 -5.32 -13.74 1.86
C THR A 503 -3.95 -13.06 2.03
N PRO A 504 -3.23 -13.28 3.15
CA PRO A 504 -1.98 -12.56 3.45
C PRO A 504 -0.74 -13.08 2.73
N ALA A 505 -0.77 -14.31 2.22
CA ALA A 505 0.40 -14.99 1.67
C ALA A 505 0.02 -16.00 0.58
N ALA A 506 1.03 -16.50 -0.11
CA ALA A 506 0.93 -17.70 -0.93
C ALA A 506 1.34 -18.94 -0.12
N LEU A 507 1.04 -20.13 -0.62
CA LEU A 507 1.56 -21.35 -0.01
C LEU A 507 3.06 -21.52 -0.28
N TYR A 508 3.49 -21.32 -1.53
CA TYR A 508 4.88 -21.47 -1.98
C TYR A 508 5.42 -20.21 -2.66
N GLY A 509 6.71 -20.23 -2.99
CA GLY A 509 7.40 -19.18 -3.75
C GLY A 509 7.77 -17.95 -2.90
N PRO A 510 8.06 -16.81 -3.54
CA PRO A 510 8.54 -15.59 -2.88
C PRO A 510 7.64 -15.01 -1.79
N ARG A 511 6.32 -15.26 -1.92
CA ARG A 511 5.27 -14.86 -0.97
C ARG A 511 4.79 -16.04 -0.12
N GLY A 512 5.49 -17.18 -0.20
CA GLY A 512 5.11 -18.46 0.36
C GLY A 512 5.19 -18.49 1.88
N VAL A 513 4.62 -19.53 2.48
CA VAL A 513 4.82 -19.83 3.91
C VAL A 513 5.68 -21.07 4.11
N ILE A 514 5.91 -21.84 3.04
CA ILE A 514 6.79 -22.98 3.02
C ILE A 514 8.14 -22.53 2.47
N ALA A 515 9.14 -22.54 3.34
CA ALA A 515 10.52 -22.35 2.95
C ALA A 515 11.07 -23.62 2.29
N ASP A 516 11.99 -23.46 1.33
CA ASP A 516 12.77 -24.59 0.83
C ASP A 516 13.75 -25.11 1.91
N ASP A 517 14.20 -24.22 2.81
CA ASP A 517 15.01 -24.50 3.99
C ASP A 517 14.55 -23.73 5.25
N GLY A 518 14.56 -24.41 6.41
CA GLY A 518 14.24 -23.79 7.70
C GLY A 518 12.75 -23.42 7.87
N GLN A 519 12.49 -22.39 8.68
CA GLN A 519 11.14 -21.86 8.93
C GLN A 519 11.20 -20.33 8.86
N TRP A 520 10.23 -19.71 8.18
CA TRP A 520 10.11 -18.26 8.16
C TRP A 520 9.28 -17.76 9.34
N PRO A 521 9.69 -16.68 10.03
CA PRO A 521 8.93 -16.10 11.14
C PRO A 521 7.48 -15.78 10.78
N ILE A 522 7.24 -15.33 9.54
CA ILE A 522 5.90 -14.99 9.06
C ILE A 522 4.96 -16.20 9.08
N SER A 523 5.44 -17.41 8.80
CA SER A 523 4.62 -18.62 8.80
C SER A 523 4.12 -18.96 10.20
N THR A 524 4.94 -18.73 11.22
CA THR A 524 4.53 -18.93 12.62
C THR A 524 3.49 -17.89 13.06
N ALA A 525 3.66 -16.63 12.63
CA ALA A 525 2.67 -15.58 12.86
C ALA A 525 1.33 -15.91 12.18
N LEU A 526 1.37 -16.33 10.92
CA LEU A 526 0.19 -16.70 10.15
C LEU A 526 -0.53 -17.92 10.73
N LYS A 527 0.20 -18.93 11.21
CA LYS A 527 -0.40 -20.07 11.91
C LYS A 527 -1.25 -19.63 13.10
N GLY A 528 -0.69 -18.78 13.98
CA GLY A 528 -1.43 -18.27 15.13
C GLY A 528 -2.60 -17.35 14.75
N LEU A 529 -2.48 -16.62 13.63
CA LEU A 529 -3.59 -15.82 13.08
C LEU A 529 -4.69 -16.70 12.47
N ALA A 530 -4.37 -17.83 11.86
CA ALA A 530 -5.36 -18.77 11.32
C ALA A 530 -6.22 -19.39 12.44
N GLU A 531 -5.67 -19.57 13.65
CA GLU A 531 -6.42 -20.00 14.84
C GLU A 531 -7.41 -18.95 15.36
N CYS A 532 -7.26 -17.68 14.96
CA CYS A 532 -8.18 -16.61 15.32
C CYS A 532 -9.46 -16.58 14.46
N ALA A 533 -9.50 -17.30 13.34
CA ALA A 533 -10.64 -17.27 12.41
C ALA A 533 -11.97 -17.60 13.12
N GLY A 534 -13.01 -16.80 12.87
CA GLY A 534 -14.33 -16.99 13.48
C GLY A 534 -14.46 -16.48 14.93
N LEU A 535 -13.38 -16.01 15.56
CA LEU A 535 -13.43 -15.43 16.89
C LEU A 535 -13.86 -13.95 16.86
N LYS A 536 -14.51 -13.49 17.93
CA LYS A 536 -14.92 -12.10 18.09
C LYS A 536 -13.71 -11.18 18.29
N VAL A 537 -13.66 -10.08 17.55
CA VAL A 537 -12.68 -9.01 17.75
C VAL A 537 -13.19 -8.09 18.86
N HIS A 538 -12.50 -8.04 20.00
CA HIS A 538 -12.89 -7.20 21.13
C HIS A 538 -12.27 -5.79 21.04
N SER A 539 -11.01 -5.73 20.63
CA SER A 539 -10.26 -4.48 20.43
C SER A 539 -9.15 -4.72 19.41
N ALA A 540 -8.84 -3.73 18.58
CA ALA A 540 -7.67 -3.77 17.71
C ALA A 540 -7.22 -2.34 17.39
N GLN A 541 -5.91 -2.09 17.44
CA GLN A 541 -5.33 -0.79 17.18
C GLN A 541 -3.92 -0.90 16.59
N VAL A 542 -3.58 0.04 15.72
CA VAL A 542 -2.21 0.30 15.26
C VAL A 542 -1.91 1.77 15.57
N ALA A 543 -0.99 2.01 16.50
CA ALA A 543 -0.64 3.36 16.94
C ALA A 543 0.78 3.41 17.50
N HIS A 544 1.47 4.53 17.31
CA HIS A 544 2.80 4.80 17.89
C HIS A 544 3.84 3.69 17.62
N GLY A 545 3.81 3.10 16.42
CA GLY A 545 4.70 2.01 16.04
C GLY A 545 4.39 0.66 16.69
N ARG A 546 3.18 0.47 17.22
CA ARG A 546 2.72 -0.78 17.86
C ARG A 546 1.41 -1.24 17.25
N ALA A 547 1.24 -2.55 17.15
CA ALA A 547 -0.04 -3.18 16.88
C ALA A 547 -0.47 -4.01 18.09
N GLU A 548 -1.73 -3.86 18.49
CA GLU A 548 -2.33 -4.62 19.59
C GLU A 548 -3.76 -5.01 19.25
N ALA A 549 -4.13 -6.25 19.50
CA ALA A 549 -5.52 -6.69 19.37
C ALA A 549 -5.89 -7.75 20.41
N ARG A 550 -7.18 -7.83 20.74
CA ARG A 550 -7.78 -8.91 21.51
C ARG A 550 -8.84 -9.59 20.67
N ILE A 551 -8.61 -10.86 20.35
CA ILE A 551 -9.47 -11.65 19.47
C ILE A 551 -9.83 -12.95 20.20
N GLY A 552 -11.10 -13.12 20.54
CA GLY A 552 -11.52 -14.15 21.48
C GLY A 552 -10.75 -14.07 22.79
N ASN A 553 -10.07 -15.15 23.16
CA ASN A 553 -9.20 -15.23 24.33
C ASN A 553 -7.71 -15.01 24.02
N LEU A 554 -7.35 -14.47 22.85
CA LEU A 554 -5.97 -14.24 22.43
C LEU A 554 -5.64 -12.74 22.45
N ASP A 555 -4.50 -12.39 23.05
CA ASP A 555 -3.89 -11.08 22.96
C ASP A 555 -2.75 -11.13 21.93
N LEU A 556 -2.85 -10.26 20.92
CA LEU A 556 -1.87 -10.07 19.85
C LEU A 556 -1.10 -8.78 20.12
N LYS A 557 0.22 -8.81 19.96
CA LYS A 557 1.09 -7.64 20.07
C LYS A 557 2.20 -7.70 19.03
N ALA A 558 2.54 -6.57 18.42
CA ALA A 558 3.74 -6.42 17.61
C ALA A 558 4.39 -5.05 17.79
N ASN A 559 5.72 -5.03 17.86
CA ASN A 559 6.53 -3.84 17.65
C ASN A 559 6.73 -3.67 16.14
N LEU A 560 6.38 -2.51 15.61
CA LEU A 560 6.45 -2.20 14.17
C LEU A 560 7.68 -1.35 13.84
N THR A 561 8.67 -1.28 14.73
CA THR A 561 9.84 -0.41 14.59
C THR A 561 11.16 -1.17 14.74
N ALA A 562 12.23 -0.60 14.18
CA ALA A 562 13.59 -1.08 14.35
C ALA A 562 14.17 -0.83 15.76
N LYS A 563 13.44 -0.12 16.63
CA LYS A 563 13.84 0.16 18.02
C LYS A 563 13.05 -0.71 18.97
N ALA A 564 13.65 -1.12 20.09
CA ALA A 564 12.90 -1.82 21.12
C ALA A 564 11.79 -0.92 21.68
N GLN A 565 10.61 -1.49 21.92
CA GLN A 565 9.47 -0.79 22.49
C GLN A 565 8.89 -1.59 23.65
N GLN A 566 8.88 -0.98 24.85
CA GLN A 566 8.50 -1.65 26.09
C GLN A 566 9.28 -2.96 26.27
N THR A 567 8.59 -4.10 26.29
CA THR A 567 9.18 -5.45 26.44
C THR A 567 9.43 -6.14 25.09
N LEU A 568 9.07 -5.53 23.96
CA LEU A 568 9.24 -6.11 22.63
C LEU A 568 10.54 -5.61 22.00
N ALA A 569 11.39 -6.56 21.58
CA ALA A 569 12.55 -6.28 20.75
C ALA A 569 12.12 -5.70 19.38
N PRO A 570 13.05 -5.16 18.56
CA PRO A 570 12.74 -4.69 17.22
C PRO A 570 11.97 -5.74 16.41
N TYR A 571 10.84 -5.35 15.82
CA TYR A 571 9.95 -6.25 15.06
C TYR A 571 9.50 -7.52 15.79
N ALA A 572 9.62 -7.57 17.12
CA ALA A 572 9.12 -8.69 17.90
C ALA A 572 7.60 -8.64 18.00
N TRP A 573 7.01 -9.83 18.04
CA TRP A 573 5.56 -10.01 18.12
C TRP A 573 5.22 -11.19 19.04
N SER A 574 3.97 -11.26 19.47
CA SER A 574 3.45 -12.34 20.31
C SER A 574 1.95 -12.54 20.07
N ILE A 575 1.53 -13.80 20.06
CA ILE A 575 0.12 -14.20 20.17
C ILE A 575 0.05 -15.10 21.40
N THR A 576 -0.69 -14.69 22.42
CA THR A 576 -0.76 -15.41 23.70
C THR A 576 -2.19 -15.46 24.21
N ALA A 577 -2.55 -16.52 24.95
CA ALA A 577 -3.80 -16.51 25.69
C ALA A 577 -3.84 -15.32 26.65
N ALA A 578 -4.92 -14.54 26.60
CA ALA A 578 -5.20 -13.48 27.53
C ALA A 578 -5.25 -14.08 28.94
N ASN A 579 -4.54 -13.47 29.89
CA ASN A 579 -4.70 -13.81 31.29
C ASN A 579 -6.18 -13.61 31.64
N ALA A 580 -6.83 -14.64 32.20
CA ALA A 580 -8.19 -14.51 32.69
C ALA A 580 -8.26 -13.25 33.58
N PRO A 581 -9.29 -12.39 33.45
CA PRO A 581 -9.43 -11.28 34.37
C PRO A 581 -9.44 -11.85 35.78
N GLU A 582 -8.59 -11.31 36.67
CA GLU A 582 -8.73 -11.55 38.10
C GLU A 582 -10.17 -11.19 38.44
N THR A 583 -10.98 -12.21 38.72
CA THR A 583 -12.34 -12.05 39.21
C THR A 583 -12.27 -11.29 40.53
N THR A 584 -12.58 -9.99 40.50
CA THR A 584 -12.90 -9.19 41.69
C THR A 584 -14.40 -9.05 41.81
#